data_AF-A0A418W4F2-F1
#
_entry.id   AF-A0A418W4F2-F1
#
_cell.length_a   1.000
_cell.length_b   1.000
_cell.length_c   1.000
_cell.angle_alpha   90.00
_cell.angle_beta   90.00
_cell.angle_gamma   90.00
#
_symmetry.space_group_name_H-M   'P 1'
#
loop_
_entity.id
_entity.type
_entity.pdbx_description
1 polymer ?
#
loop_
_entity_poly.entity_id
_entity_poly.type
_entity_poly.pdbx_seq_one_letter_code
_entity_poly.pdbx_strand_id
1 'polypeptide(L)'
;MSVDRSALCRILDRNLALEGYLRGDGWIHLDDVLLPTVIEDVARWTASGVATLDIVTPARDPVTALMVSGTTLRRDAEVRITYAANDACTVLAPGAPTPEWRRILGRSWRTSGLRWTARNLWSGRPTARDLAGYAIPVLDLPTRCRPLVTRVEIDNKGAPFDLGHLFLAEATVPEWGFDWGREIVPEIQSKLDRTPGGGRIVAYRRPMRVQTLAFEDLTEDEAAQFQDLSARLDLVGPVAVIPEPTKTRHLWREAFVGFLREAVARRQVQPSMWRASLKIEEMVG
;
A
#
# COMPACT_ATOMS: atom_id res chain seq x y z
N MET A 1 9.01 22.74 19.28
CA MET A 1 8.58 21.35 19.59
C MET A 1 9.01 20.49 18.41
N SER A 2 9.79 19.43 18.63
CA SER A 2 10.14 18.49 17.55
C SER A 2 8.89 17.71 17.18
N VAL A 3 8.35 17.91 15.98
CA VAL A 3 7.24 17.11 15.46
C VAL A 3 7.77 15.70 15.20
N ASP A 4 7.11 14.70 15.77
CA ASP A 4 7.44 13.30 15.51
C ASP A 4 7.05 12.94 14.06
N ARG A 5 8.03 13.05 13.15
CA ARG A 5 7.85 12.75 11.72
C ARG A 5 7.46 11.30 11.46
N SER A 6 7.62 10.40 12.44
CA SER A 6 7.22 8.99 12.28
C SER A 6 5.71 8.82 12.17
N ALA A 7 4.90 9.78 12.65
CA ALA A 7 3.44 9.73 12.61
C ALA A 7 2.83 10.38 11.34
N LEU A 8 3.66 10.99 10.50
CA LEU A 8 3.19 11.76 9.35
C LEU A 8 2.85 10.86 8.15
N CYS A 9 1.97 11.38 7.30
CA CYS A 9 1.54 10.73 6.08
C CYS A 9 2.72 10.48 5.14
N ARG A 10 2.73 9.30 4.53
CA ARG A 10 3.72 8.91 3.52
C ARG A 10 3.03 8.79 2.19
N ILE A 11 3.53 9.50 1.19
CA ILE A 11 3.05 9.47 -0.19
C ILE A 11 4.12 8.78 -1.03
N LEU A 12 3.71 7.72 -1.74
CA LEU A 12 4.58 6.91 -2.57
C LEU A 12 4.20 7.20 -4.03
N ASP A 13 5.03 7.98 -4.70
CA ASP A 13 4.75 8.57 -6.01
C ASP A 13 5.83 8.24 -7.06
N ARG A 14 6.92 7.61 -6.66
CA ARG A 14 7.95 7.05 -7.53
C ARG A 14 8.23 5.62 -7.12
N ASN A 15 7.99 4.68 -8.03
CA ASN A 15 8.27 3.26 -7.81
C ASN A 15 9.68 2.91 -8.27
N LEU A 16 10.61 2.81 -7.33
CA LEU A 16 12.00 2.45 -7.56
C LEU A 16 12.17 1.04 -8.13
N ALA A 17 11.18 0.16 -7.97
CA ALA A 17 11.22 -1.17 -8.56
C ALA A 17 11.18 -1.13 -10.11
N LEU A 18 10.65 -0.06 -10.72
CA LEU A 18 10.64 0.15 -12.17
C LEU A 18 12.03 0.45 -12.75
N GLU A 19 12.96 0.91 -11.91
CA GLU A 19 14.34 1.24 -12.30
C GLU A 19 15.29 0.04 -12.12
N GLY A 20 14.73 -1.06 -11.63
CA GLY A 20 15.42 -2.30 -11.33
C GLY A 20 14.92 -3.46 -12.18
N TYR A 21 14.98 -4.64 -11.58
CA TYR A 21 14.30 -5.83 -12.09
C TYR A 21 13.95 -6.77 -10.93
N LEU A 22 13.05 -7.70 -11.20
CA LEU A 22 12.61 -8.70 -10.23
C LEU A 22 13.33 -10.03 -10.46
N ARG A 23 13.56 -10.77 -9.37
CA ARG A 23 13.97 -12.18 -9.42
C ARG A 23 13.10 -12.98 -8.47
N GLY A 24 12.77 -14.21 -8.85
CA GLY A 24 12.05 -15.13 -7.98
C GLY A 24 11.72 -16.41 -8.73
N ASP A 25 12.16 -17.54 -8.20
CA ASP A 25 11.95 -18.84 -8.82
C ASP A 25 10.57 -19.38 -8.46
N GLY A 26 9.77 -19.81 -9.45
CA GLY A 26 8.45 -20.43 -9.23
C GLY A 26 7.26 -19.49 -9.32
N TRP A 27 7.50 -18.22 -9.68
CA TRP A 27 6.45 -17.26 -10.01
C TRP A 27 5.98 -17.42 -11.45
N ILE A 28 4.68 -17.30 -11.64
CA ILE A 28 4.06 -17.12 -12.95
C ILE A 28 3.80 -15.62 -13.08
N HIS A 29 4.18 -15.00 -14.22
CA HIS A 29 3.90 -13.60 -14.50
C HIS A 29 4.48 -12.61 -13.46
N LEU A 30 5.72 -12.84 -12.98
CA LEU A 30 6.28 -12.03 -11.89
C LEU A 30 6.36 -10.53 -12.23
N ASP A 31 6.77 -10.20 -13.45
CA ASP A 31 6.98 -8.81 -13.87
C ASP A 31 5.68 -7.99 -13.90
N ASP A 32 4.53 -8.66 -13.92
CA ASP A 32 3.21 -8.01 -13.98
C ASP A 32 2.90 -7.20 -12.71
N VAL A 33 3.56 -7.50 -11.57
CA VAL A 33 3.42 -6.67 -10.35
C VAL A 33 3.94 -5.24 -10.52
N LEU A 34 4.74 -4.97 -11.55
CA LEU A 34 5.27 -3.64 -11.83
C LEU A 34 4.40 -2.84 -12.79
N LEU A 35 3.43 -3.48 -13.45
CA LEU A 35 2.61 -2.80 -14.43
C LEU A 35 1.78 -1.71 -13.76
N PRO A 36 1.73 -0.49 -14.33
CA PRO A 36 1.00 0.62 -13.75
C PRO A 36 -0.52 0.44 -13.82
N THR A 37 -0.99 -0.51 -14.63
CA THR A 37 -2.41 -0.78 -14.88
C THR A 37 -2.79 -2.18 -14.43
N VAL A 38 -4.02 -2.34 -13.97
CA VAL A 38 -4.59 -3.66 -13.71
C VAL A 38 -4.71 -4.42 -15.02
N ILE A 39 -4.08 -5.59 -15.09
CA ILE A 39 -4.21 -6.52 -16.21
C ILE A 39 -4.84 -7.83 -15.74
N GLU A 40 -5.32 -8.63 -16.68
CA GLU A 40 -6.00 -9.91 -16.39
C GLU A 40 -5.03 -10.95 -15.80
N ASP A 41 -3.77 -10.91 -16.21
CA ASP A 41 -2.72 -11.78 -15.71
C ASP A 41 -2.12 -11.21 -14.42
N VAL A 42 -2.03 -12.03 -13.38
CA VAL A 42 -1.50 -11.65 -12.06
C VAL A 42 -0.29 -12.47 -11.72
N ALA A 43 0.65 -11.86 -10.99
CA ALA A 43 1.81 -12.57 -10.49
C ALA A 43 1.38 -13.61 -9.47
N ARG A 44 1.50 -14.88 -9.83
CA ARG A 44 0.96 -16.00 -9.07
C ARG A 44 2.06 -16.91 -8.56
N TRP A 45 1.94 -17.26 -7.28
CA TRP A 45 2.70 -18.32 -6.64
C TRP A 45 1.84 -19.57 -6.49
N THR A 46 2.27 -20.69 -7.07
CA THR A 46 1.55 -21.98 -6.98
C THR A 46 2.31 -23.08 -6.24
N ALA A 47 3.60 -22.87 -5.97
CA ALA A 47 4.44 -23.90 -5.35
C ALA A 47 4.19 -24.01 -3.83
N SER A 48 4.52 -25.16 -3.26
CA SER A 48 4.51 -25.34 -1.81
C SER A 48 5.77 -24.74 -1.19
N GLY A 49 5.63 -23.99 -0.10
CA GLY A 49 6.76 -23.47 0.68
C GLY A 49 6.73 -21.96 0.83
N VAL A 50 7.91 -21.39 1.10
CA VAL A 50 8.12 -19.94 1.19
C VAL A 50 8.38 -19.40 -0.20
N ALA A 51 7.55 -18.46 -0.65
CA ALA A 51 7.81 -17.71 -1.87
C ALA A 51 8.90 -16.68 -1.60
N THR A 52 9.84 -16.54 -2.54
CA THR A 52 10.89 -15.51 -2.48
C THR A 52 10.79 -14.60 -3.70
N LEU A 53 10.81 -13.30 -3.45
CA LEU A 53 10.82 -12.25 -4.45
C LEU A 53 11.94 -11.28 -4.09
N ASP A 54 12.90 -11.11 -5.00
CA ASP A 54 13.98 -10.14 -4.88
C ASP A 54 13.74 -8.97 -5.83
N ILE A 55 13.81 -7.77 -5.26
CA ILE A 55 13.70 -6.52 -6.00
C ILE A 55 15.10 -5.92 -6.04
N VAL A 56 15.74 -5.90 -7.20
CA VAL A 56 17.12 -5.42 -7.34
C VAL A 56 17.10 -3.98 -7.83
N THR A 57 17.63 -3.06 -7.03
CA THR A 57 17.68 -1.61 -7.33
C THR A 57 19.14 -1.13 -7.44
N PRO A 58 19.76 -1.13 -8.63
CA PRO A 58 21.19 -0.86 -8.81
C PRO A 58 21.62 0.56 -8.37
N ALA A 59 20.74 1.55 -8.51
CA ALA A 59 21.00 2.94 -8.15
C ALA A 59 21.20 3.16 -6.64
N ARG A 60 20.75 2.22 -5.79
CA ARG A 60 20.77 2.33 -4.32
C ARG A 60 20.12 3.62 -3.82
N ASP A 61 19.00 3.95 -4.45
CA ASP A 61 18.14 5.03 -3.98
C ASP A 61 17.62 4.71 -2.57
N PRO A 62 17.39 5.74 -1.75
CA PRO A 62 16.84 5.55 -0.42
C PRO A 62 15.45 4.89 -0.49
N VAL A 63 15.22 3.92 0.39
CA VAL A 63 13.96 3.22 0.55
C VAL A 63 13.42 3.50 1.95
N THR A 64 12.14 3.85 2.00
CA THR A 64 11.41 4.10 3.26
C THR A 64 10.06 3.40 3.32
N ALA A 65 9.60 2.82 2.20
CA ALA A 65 8.37 2.07 2.16
C ALA A 65 8.45 0.96 1.09
N LEU A 66 7.89 -0.20 1.44
CA LEU A 66 7.53 -1.26 0.50
C LEU A 66 6.06 -1.58 0.69
N MET A 67 5.31 -1.63 -0.41
CA MET A 67 3.90 -1.98 -0.42
C MET A 67 3.63 -2.99 -1.53
N VAL A 68 2.92 -4.06 -1.20
CA VAL A 68 2.32 -4.95 -2.20
C VAL A 68 0.81 -4.93 -2.00
N SER A 69 0.07 -4.46 -3.01
CA SER A 69 -1.39 -4.41 -3.00
C SER A 69 -2.00 -5.52 -3.85
N GLY A 70 -3.32 -5.71 -3.71
CA GLY A 70 -4.05 -6.69 -4.52
C GLY A 70 -3.71 -8.14 -4.18
N THR A 71 -3.27 -8.44 -2.94
CA THR A 71 -2.86 -9.81 -2.61
C THR A 71 -4.04 -10.70 -2.25
N THR A 72 -3.98 -11.98 -2.63
CA THR A 72 -4.92 -13.03 -2.21
C THR A 72 -4.37 -13.89 -1.07
N LEU A 73 -3.46 -13.31 -0.27
CA LEU A 73 -2.80 -13.98 0.85
C LEU A 73 -3.80 -14.39 1.93
N ARG A 74 -3.48 -15.49 2.62
CA ARG A 74 -4.26 -15.92 3.77
C ARG A 74 -4.06 -14.93 4.92
N ARG A 75 -5.10 -14.82 5.76
CA ARG A 75 -5.07 -13.98 6.97
C ARG A 75 -3.97 -14.34 7.98
N ASP A 76 -3.47 -15.57 7.92
CA ASP A 76 -2.43 -16.13 8.78
C ASP A 76 -1.07 -16.22 8.09
N ALA A 77 -0.94 -15.64 6.90
CA ALA A 77 0.32 -15.54 6.20
C ALA A 77 1.34 -14.68 6.95
N GLU A 78 2.59 -15.07 6.81
CA GLU A 78 3.75 -14.42 7.43
C GLU A 78 4.66 -13.91 6.31
N VAL A 79 5.30 -12.78 6.57
CA VAL A 79 6.23 -12.13 5.65
C VAL A 79 7.52 -11.81 6.40
N ARG A 80 8.65 -11.96 5.72
CA ARG A 80 9.95 -11.47 6.16
C ARG A 80 10.53 -10.61 5.04
N ILE A 81 11.05 -9.44 5.41
CA ILE A 81 11.59 -8.49 4.44
C ILE A 81 13.03 -8.19 4.83
N THR A 82 13.93 -8.32 3.87
CA THR A 82 15.36 -8.12 4.05
C THR A 82 15.85 -7.06 3.08
N TYR A 83 16.40 -5.98 3.60
CA TYR A 83 17.04 -4.93 2.81
C TYR A 83 18.55 -5.17 2.82
N ALA A 84 19.09 -5.70 1.73
CA ALA A 84 20.48 -6.14 1.64
C ALA A 84 21.37 -5.18 0.85
N ALA A 85 22.63 -5.07 1.25
CA ALA A 85 23.68 -4.34 0.54
C ALA A 85 24.35 -5.17 -0.57
N ASN A 86 24.12 -6.48 -0.59
CA ASN A 86 24.72 -7.42 -1.55
C ASN A 86 23.68 -8.36 -2.16
N ASP A 87 24.05 -8.94 -3.31
CA ASP A 87 23.16 -9.79 -4.10
C ASP A 87 22.80 -11.11 -3.41
N ALA A 88 23.70 -11.64 -2.59
CA ALA A 88 23.47 -12.86 -1.81
C ALA A 88 22.52 -12.66 -0.61
N CYS A 89 22.09 -11.43 -0.33
CA CYS A 89 21.29 -11.05 0.84
C CYS A 89 21.88 -11.49 2.19
N THR A 90 23.20 -11.53 2.31
CA THR A 90 23.90 -11.91 3.55
C THR A 90 24.35 -10.71 4.37
N VAL A 91 24.42 -9.52 3.76
CA VAL A 91 24.81 -8.27 4.42
C VAL A 91 23.65 -7.29 4.34
N LEU A 92 23.16 -6.84 5.50
CA LEU A 92 22.10 -5.84 5.58
C LEU A 92 22.59 -4.47 5.10
N ALA A 93 21.71 -3.71 4.45
CA ALA A 93 21.98 -2.33 4.09
C ALA A 93 22.13 -1.47 5.36
N PRO A 94 23.00 -0.44 5.36
CA PRO A 94 23.09 0.49 6.48
C PRO A 94 21.71 1.10 6.82
N GLY A 95 21.33 1.05 8.09
CA GLY A 95 20.04 1.53 8.58
C GLY A 95 18.86 0.57 8.37
N ALA A 96 19.07 -0.57 7.70
CA ALA A 96 18.04 -1.59 7.56
C ALA A 96 17.66 -2.21 8.91
N PRO A 97 16.37 -2.51 9.15
CA PRO A 97 15.96 -3.27 10.33
C PRO A 97 16.45 -4.72 10.23
N THR A 98 16.57 -5.38 11.38
CA THR A 98 16.81 -6.83 11.43
C THR A 98 15.62 -7.56 10.81
N PRO A 99 15.84 -8.48 9.84
CA PRO A 99 14.74 -9.20 9.20
C PRO A 99 14.09 -10.17 10.19
N GLU A 100 12.78 -10.05 10.35
CA GLU A 100 11.98 -10.94 11.20
C GLU A 100 10.73 -11.43 10.47
N TRP A 101 10.30 -12.64 10.80
CA TRP A 101 9.01 -13.15 10.36
C TRP A 101 7.91 -12.44 11.14
N ARG A 102 7.04 -11.74 10.42
CA ARG A 102 5.88 -11.06 11.00
C ARG A 102 4.64 -11.41 10.23
N ARG A 103 3.51 -11.39 10.92
CA ARG A 103 2.22 -11.63 10.27
C ARG A 103 1.79 -10.40 9.50
N ILE A 104 1.27 -10.62 8.30
CA ILE A 104 0.80 -9.54 7.42
C ILE A 104 -0.32 -8.76 8.10
N LEU A 105 -1.24 -9.48 8.75
CA LEU A 105 -2.31 -8.88 9.54
C LEU A 105 -2.01 -8.99 11.03
N GLY A 106 -1.61 -7.86 11.60
CA GLY A 106 -1.44 -7.68 13.03
C GLY A 106 -2.74 -7.70 13.82
N ARG A 107 -2.63 -7.43 15.12
CA ARG A 107 -3.78 -7.32 16.02
C ARG A 107 -4.47 -5.97 15.85
N SER A 108 -5.65 -5.94 15.24
CA SER A 108 -6.45 -4.72 15.05
C SER A 108 -7.37 -4.37 16.22
N TRP A 109 -7.80 -5.35 17.02
CA TRP A 109 -8.70 -5.12 18.17
C TRP A 109 -8.04 -5.50 19.50
N ARG A 110 -8.31 -4.68 20.52
CA ARG A 110 -8.05 -5.04 21.91
C ARG A 110 -9.09 -6.07 22.37
N THR A 111 -8.68 -7.07 23.12
CA THR A 111 -9.57 -8.13 23.63
C THR A 111 -10.70 -7.55 24.47
N SER A 112 -10.44 -6.48 25.23
CA SER A 112 -11.45 -5.77 26.02
C SER A 112 -12.55 -5.09 25.18
N GLY A 113 -12.31 -4.83 23.89
CA GLY A 113 -13.30 -4.25 22.98
C GLY A 113 -14.09 -5.29 22.18
N LEU A 114 -13.77 -6.58 22.34
CA LEU A 114 -14.45 -7.67 21.63
C LEU A 114 -15.47 -8.32 22.55
N ARG A 115 -16.59 -8.78 21.96
CA ARG A 115 -17.54 -9.65 22.66
C ARG A 115 -16.85 -10.95 23.03
N TRP A 116 -17.16 -11.51 24.19
CA TRP A 116 -16.58 -12.79 24.64
C TRP A 116 -16.87 -13.97 23.68
N THR A 117 -17.92 -13.88 22.85
CA THR A 117 -18.25 -14.86 21.80
C THR A 117 -17.52 -14.62 20.48
N ALA A 118 -16.73 -13.55 20.35
CA ALA A 118 -16.08 -13.22 19.11
C ALA A 118 -15.01 -14.26 18.76
N ARG A 119 -15.05 -14.78 17.53
CA ARG A 119 -14.09 -15.81 17.04
C ARG A 119 -12.64 -15.36 17.12
N ASN A 120 -12.40 -14.05 17.06
CA ASN A 120 -11.08 -13.45 17.14
C ASN A 120 -10.73 -12.92 18.55
N LEU A 121 -11.51 -13.20 19.61
CA LEU A 121 -11.33 -12.63 20.97
C LEU A 121 -9.86 -12.65 21.45
N TRP A 122 -9.21 -13.81 21.33
CA TRP A 122 -7.84 -14.01 21.77
C TRP A 122 -6.81 -13.42 20.82
N SER A 123 -7.03 -13.57 19.51
CA SER A 123 -6.11 -13.07 18.49
C SER A 123 -6.16 -11.54 18.32
N GLY A 124 -7.33 -10.94 18.54
CA GLY A 124 -7.69 -9.58 18.16
C GLY A 124 -7.44 -9.26 16.68
N ARG A 125 -7.49 -10.26 15.78
CA ARG A 125 -7.19 -10.10 14.35
C ARG A 125 -8.41 -9.97 13.46
N PRO A 126 -8.25 -9.46 12.23
CA PRO A 126 -9.36 -9.38 11.28
C PRO A 126 -9.96 -10.75 11.01
N THR A 127 -11.28 -10.82 11.11
CA THR A 127 -12.04 -11.98 10.66
C THR A 127 -12.21 -11.92 9.14
N ALA A 128 -12.59 -13.04 8.53
CA ALA A 128 -12.91 -13.06 7.09
C ALA A 128 -14.03 -12.06 6.73
N ARG A 129 -14.97 -11.81 7.67
CA ARG A 129 -16.00 -10.79 7.51
C ARG A 129 -15.43 -9.38 7.50
N ASP A 130 -14.45 -9.09 8.35
CA ASP A 130 -13.83 -7.77 8.40
C ASP A 130 -13.01 -7.47 7.13
N LEU A 131 -12.38 -8.51 6.57
CA LEU A 131 -11.57 -8.43 5.36
C LEU A 131 -12.42 -8.51 4.08
N ALA A 132 -13.71 -8.83 4.18
CA ALA A 132 -14.58 -8.91 3.02
C ALA A 132 -14.66 -7.56 2.31
N GLY A 133 -14.20 -7.51 1.05
CA GLY A 133 -14.15 -6.29 0.25
C GLY A 133 -12.84 -5.51 0.35
N TYR A 134 -11.83 -6.00 1.09
CA TYR A 134 -10.50 -5.41 1.15
C TYR A 134 -9.46 -6.36 0.57
N ALA A 135 -8.57 -5.83 -0.26
CA ALA A 135 -7.34 -6.52 -0.65
C ALA A 135 -6.35 -6.39 0.52
N ILE A 136 -5.68 -7.47 0.88
CA ILE A 136 -4.72 -7.46 2.00
C ILE A 136 -3.42 -6.83 1.48
N PRO A 137 -2.96 -5.69 2.01
CA PRO A 137 -1.67 -5.16 1.63
C PRO A 137 -0.56 -5.83 2.43
N VAL A 138 0.57 -6.13 1.79
CA VAL A 138 1.85 -6.32 2.47
C VAL A 138 2.48 -4.95 2.58
N LEU A 139 2.69 -4.46 3.79
CA LEU A 139 3.23 -3.12 4.01
C LEU A 139 4.43 -3.16 4.96
N ASP A 140 5.55 -2.58 4.54
CA ASP A 140 6.73 -2.39 5.36
C ASP A 140 7.25 -0.97 5.28
N LEU A 141 7.74 -0.48 6.41
CA LEU A 141 8.14 0.92 6.60
C LEU A 141 9.49 0.96 7.30
N PRO A 142 10.58 0.57 6.62
CA PRO A 142 11.90 0.59 7.21
C PRO A 142 12.32 2.01 7.56
N THR A 143 13.28 2.12 8.47
CA THR A 143 14.11 3.33 8.55
C THR A 143 14.79 3.54 7.20
N ARG A 144 14.96 4.81 6.79
CA ARG A 144 15.60 5.17 5.51
C ARG A 144 16.92 4.41 5.33
N CYS A 145 16.95 3.51 4.35
CA CYS A 145 18.10 2.66 4.02
C CYS A 145 18.33 2.66 2.50
N ARG A 146 19.48 2.19 2.03
CA ARG A 146 19.84 2.17 0.60
C ARG A 146 20.19 0.75 0.16
N PRO A 147 19.18 -0.13 -0.01
CA PRO A 147 19.42 -1.51 -0.40
C PRO A 147 19.91 -1.61 -1.85
N LEU A 148 20.72 -2.63 -2.12
CA LEU A 148 20.91 -3.15 -3.48
C LEU A 148 19.79 -4.13 -3.84
N VAL A 149 19.39 -4.97 -2.86
CA VAL A 149 18.33 -5.96 -3.02
C VAL A 149 17.35 -5.84 -1.87
N THR A 150 16.06 -5.73 -2.17
CA THR A 150 14.97 -5.90 -1.20
C THR A 150 14.33 -7.26 -1.43
N ARG A 151 14.60 -8.21 -0.53
CA ARG A 151 14.04 -9.56 -0.56
C ARG A 151 12.76 -9.61 0.26
N VAL A 152 11.69 -10.08 -0.36
CA VAL A 152 10.39 -10.35 0.25
C VAL A 152 10.17 -11.86 0.27
N GLU A 153 10.06 -12.41 1.48
CA GLU A 153 9.78 -13.83 1.71
C GLU A 153 8.38 -13.97 2.29
N ILE A 154 7.55 -14.81 1.68
CA ILE A 154 6.14 -14.97 2.03
C ILE A 154 5.86 -16.43 2.35
N ASP A 155 5.43 -16.70 3.58
CA ASP A 155 4.87 -17.99 3.99
C ASP A 155 3.34 -17.90 4.02
N ASN A 156 2.70 -18.39 2.95
CA ASN A 156 1.25 -18.49 2.85
C ASN A 156 0.70 -19.85 3.31
N LYS A 157 1.43 -20.56 4.18
CA LYS A 157 1.05 -21.86 4.75
C LYS A 157 0.76 -22.91 3.67
N GLY A 158 1.57 -22.88 2.60
CA GLY A 158 1.49 -23.80 1.47
C GLY A 158 0.32 -23.57 0.50
N ALA A 159 -0.51 -22.54 0.71
CA ALA A 159 -1.59 -22.21 -0.22
C ALA A 159 -1.09 -21.30 -1.36
N PRO A 160 -1.63 -21.47 -2.59
CA PRO A 160 -1.34 -20.55 -3.68
C PRO A 160 -1.88 -19.15 -3.37
N PHE A 161 -1.27 -18.14 -3.97
CA PHE A 161 -1.70 -16.75 -3.85
C PHE A 161 -1.22 -15.91 -5.05
N ASP A 162 -1.81 -14.73 -5.15
CA ASP A 162 -1.54 -13.73 -6.17
C ASP A 162 -1.01 -12.46 -5.51
N LEU A 163 -0.16 -11.74 -6.25
CA LEU A 163 0.27 -10.37 -5.95
C LEU A 163 -0.23 -9.47 -7.08
N GLY A 164 -0.84 -8.34 -6.71
CA GLY A 164 -1.41 -7.41 -7.69
C GLY A 164 -0.39 -6.37 -8.16
N HIS A 165 0.11 -5.54 -7.24
CA HIS A 165 1.05 -4.47 -7.59
C HIS A 165 2.07 -4.23 -6.48
N LEU A 166 3.32 -4.04 -6.87
CA LEU A 166 4.47 -3.82 -6.01
C LEU A 166 4.94 -2.37 -6.12
N PHE A 167 5.11 -1.73 -4.97
CA PHE A 167 5.65 -0.38 -4.83
C PHE A 167 6.83 -0.38 -3.87
N LEU A 168 8.01 0.03 -4.34
CA LEU A 168 9.19 0.25 -3.51
C LEU A 168 9.60 1.71 -3.66
N ALA A 169 9.65 2.49 -2.58
CA ALA A 169 9.80 3.95 -2.70
C ALA A 169 10.60 4.62 -1.57
N GLU A 170 11.23 5.75 -1.91
CA GLU A 170 11.39 6.87 -0.99
C GLU A 170 10.06 7.60 -0.93
N ALA A 171 9.40 7.59 0.23
CA ALA A 171 8.13 8.26 0.38
C ALA A 171 8.35 9.74 0.63
N THR A 172 7.56 10.56 -0.03
CA THR A 172 7.41 11.97 0.29
C THR A 172 6.66 12.09 1.60
N VAL A 173 7.25 12.79 2.57
CA VAL A 173 6.68 13.02 3.91
C VAL A 173 6.58 14.53 4.10
N PRO A 174 5.36 15.11 3.97
CA PRO A 174 5.15 16.52 4.27
C PRO A 174 5.52 16.84 5.72
N GLU A 175 5.98 18.06 5.98
CA GLU A 175 6.36 18.54 7.31
C GLU A 175 5.17 18.55 8.27
N TRP A 176 4.00 18.89 7.74
CA TRP A 176 2.72 18.86 8.45
C TRP A 176 1.79 17.79 7.87
N GLY A 177 1.06 17.12 8.76
CA GLY A 177 0.10 16.10 8.36
C GLY A 177 -1.06 16.65 7.53
N PHE A 178 -1.86 15.74 6.96
CA PHE A 178 -3.15 16.09 6.37
C PHE A 178 -4.13 16.57 7.46
N ASP A 179 -5.16 17.29 7.04
CA ASP A 179 -6.18 17.86 7.92
C ASP A 179 -7.11 16.79 8.54
N TRP A 180 -7.71 17.10 9.69
CA TRP A 180 -8.61 16.24 10.44
C TRP A 180 -9.86 15.82 9.64
N GLY A 181 -10.18 16.51 8.54
CA GLY A 181 -11.27 16.22 7.62
C GLY A 181 -11.02 15.08 6.60
N ARG A 182 -10.00 14.23 6.79
CA ARG A 182 -9.74 13.08 5.89
C ARG A 182 -10.98 12.20 5.74
N GLU A 183 -11.30 11.87 4.49
CA GLU A 183 -12.44 11.03 4.14
C GLU A 183 -11.99 9.75 3.42
N ILE A 184 -12.62 8.61 3.75
CA ILE A 184 -12.52 7.37 2.99
C ILE A 184 -13.93 6.88 2.71
N VAL A 185 -14.33 6.91 1.44
CA VAL A 185 -15.69 6.56 0.99
C VAL A 185 -15.65 5.30 0.13
N PRO A 186 -16.47 4.27 0.43
CA PRO A 186 -16.69 3.18 -0.51
C PRO A 186 -17.61 3.64 -1.64
N GLU A 187 -17.09 3.71 -2.85
CA GLU A 187 -17.85 4.00 -4.06
C GLU A 187 -18.44 2.71 -4.63
N ILE A 188 -19.77 2.65 -4.70
CA ILE A 188 -20.51 1.48 -5.17
C ILE A 188 -20.46 1.46 -6.70
N GLN A 189 -19.80 0.44 -7.24
CA GLN A 189 -19.67 0.22 -8.68
C GLN A 189 -20.75 -0.73 -9.25
N SER A 190 -21.58 -1.32 -8.39
CA SER A 190 -22.59 -2.30 -8.81
C SER A 190 -23.66 -1.65 -9.68
N LYS A 191 -23.96 -2.26 -10.84
CA LYS A 191 -25.03 -1.78 -11.73
C LYS A 191 -26.36 -2.39 -11.30
N LEU A 192 -27.38 -1.54 -11.21
CA LEU A 192 -28.74 -1.93 -10.85
C LEU A 192 -29.64 -1.71 -12.05
N ASP A 193 -30.31 -2.77 -12.47
CA ASP A 193 -31.31 -2.72 -13.52
C ASP A 193 -32.65 -3.29 -12.99
N ARG A 194 -33.74 -3.03 -13.70
CA ARG A 194 -35.08 -3.50 -13.33
C ARG A 194 -35.75 -4.22 -14.50
N THR A 195 -36.35 -5.37 -14.22
CA THR A 195 -37.21 -6.03 -15.20
C THR A 195 -38.51 -5.25 -15.40
N PRO A 196 -39.24 -5.46 -16.52
CA PRO A 196 -40.54 -4.84 -16.73
C PRO A 196 -41.56 -5.13 -15.61
N GLY A 197 -41.45 -6.27 -14.93
CA GLY A 197 -42.28 -6.64 -13.77
C GLY A 197 -41.79 -6.08 -12.42
N GLY A 198 -40.76 -5.22 -12.40
CA GLY A 198 -40.24 -4.59 -11.19
C GLY A 198 -39.19 -5.41 -10.41
N GLY A 199 -38.75 -6.55 -10.94
CA GLY A 199 -37.67 -7.36 -10.35
C GLY A 199 -36.31 -6.68 -10.48
N ARG A 200 -35.44 -6.83 -9.49
CA ARG A 200 -34.11 -6.19 -9.47
C ARG A 200 -33.05 -7.11 -10.09
N ILE A 201 -32.36 -6.64 -11.12
CA ILE A 201 -31.16 -7.28 -11.67
C ILE A 201 -29.95 -6.54 -11.11
N VAL A 202 -29.01 -7.29 -10.51
CA VAL A 202 -27.81 -6.73 -9.89
C VAL A 202 -26.58 -7.31 -10.55
N ALA A 203 -25.83 -6.48 -11.28
CA ALA A 203 -24.48 -6.82 -11.67
C ALA A 203 -23.55 -6.36 -10.55
N TYR A 204 -23.30 -7.25 -9.59
CA TYR A 204 -22.48 -6.95 -8.43
C TYR A 204 -21.04 -6.67 -8.86
N ARG A 205 -20.51 -5.54 -8.38
CA ARG A 205 -19.10 -5.18 -8.49
C ARG A 205 -18.59 -4.81 -7.11
N ARG A 206 -17.36 -5.20 -6.80
CA ARG A 206 -16.70 -4.84 -5.54
C ARG A 206 -16.69 -3.30 -5.42
N PRO A 207 -17.09 -2.73 -4.28
CA PRO A 207 -16.96 -1.30 -4.05
C PRO A 207 -15.48 -0.93 -4.02
N MET A 208 -15.17 0.24 -4.57
CA MET A 208 -13.82 0.79 -4.60
C MET A 208 -13.69 1.84 -3.50
N ARG A 209 -12.55 1.89 -2.80
CA ARG A 209 -12.32 2.97 -1.83
C ARG A 209 -11.84 4.22 -2.54
N VAL A 210 -12.38 5.38 -2.13
CA VAL A 210 -11.88 6.69 -2.54
C VAL A 210 -11.45 7.42 -1.29
N GLN A 211 -10.19 7.85 -1.26
CA GLN A 211 -9.61 8.58 -0.15
C GLN A 211 -9.33 10.02 -0.55
N THR A 212 -9.80 10.97 0.26
CA THR A 212 -9.54 12.40 0.09
C THR A 212 -8.69 12.89 1.26
N LEU A 213 -7.56 13.50 0.95
CA LEU A 213 -6.60 14.04 1.91
C LEU A 213 -6.30 15.50 1.55
N ALA A 214 -6.65 16.43 2.44
CA ALA A 214 -6.31 17.83 2.29
C ALA A 214 -5.08 18.16 3.13
N PHE A 215 -4.13 18.88 2.56
CA PHE A 215 -2.95 19.41 3.25
C PHE A 215 -3.07 20.92 3.26
N GLU A 216 -3.27 21.50 4.46
CA GLU A 216 -3.56 22.93 4.60
C GLU A 216 -2.34 23.82 4.89
N ASP A 217 -1.23 23.19 5.29
CA ASP A 217 -0.02 23.86 5.76
C ASP A 217 1.21 23.25 5.09
N LEU A 218 1.28 23.42 3.76
CA LEU A 218 2.44 23.03 2.96
C LEU A 218 3.37 24.22 2.76
N THR A 219 4.67 23.94 2.75
CA THR A 219 5.67 24.85 2.19
C THR A 219 5.49 24.97 0.67
N GLU A 220 6.10 26.00 0.07
CA GLU A 220 6.07 26.18 -1.39
C GLU A 220 6.68 24.99 -2.14
N ASP A 221 7.79 24.45 -1.63
CA ASP A 221 8.50 23.32 -2.22
C ASP A 221 7.66 22.03 -2.15
N GLU A 222 7.01 21.76 -1.02
CA GLU A 222 6.10 20.61 -0.90
C GLU A 222 4.90 20.77 -1.83
N ALA A 223 4.30 21.95 -1.87
CA ALA A 223 3.18 22.20 -2.79
C ALA A 223 3.59 22.05 -4.26
N ALA A 224 4.82 22.42 -4.62
CA ALA A 224 5.40 22.14 -5.94
C ALA A 224 5.55 20.63 -6.18
N GLN A 225 6.06 19.86 -5.22
CA GLN A 225 6.18 18.40 -5.33
C GLN A 225 4.83 17.71 -5.57
N PHE A 226 3.75 18.17 -4.94
CA PHE A 226 2.40 17.65 -5.19
C PHE A 226 1.90 17.95 -6.61
N GLN A 227 2.20 19.13 -7.14
CA GLN A 227 1.87 19.48 -8.52
C GLN A 227 2.71 18.64 -9.50
N ASP A 228 4.00 18.47 -9.24
CA ASP A 228 4.92 17.68 -10.06
C ASP A 228 4.54 16.20 -10.06
N LEU A 229 4.12 15.66 -8.90
CA LEU A 229 3.53 14.32 -8.78
C LEU A 229 2.36 14.16 -9.74
N SER A 230 1.42 15.11 -9.73
CA SER A 230 0.25 15.06 -10.63
C SER A 230 0.63 15.15 -12.10
N ALA A 231 1.63 15.96 -12.44
CA ALA A 231 2.12 16.08 -13.82
C ALA A 231 2.83 14.80 -14.29
N ARG A 232 3.54 14.12 -13.39
CA ARG A 232 4.31 12.91 -13.71
C ARG A 232 3.43 11.66 -13.80
N LEU A 233 2.49 11.50 -12.89
CA LEU A 233 1.63 10.32 -12.83
C LEU A 233 0.41 10.43 -13.75
N ASP A 234 -0.03 11.64 -14.10
CA ASP A 234 -1.34 11.87 -14.72
C ASP A 234 -2.45 11.17 -13.88
N LEU A 235 -3.58 10.81 -14.49
CA LEU A 235 -4.65 10.04 -13.83
C LEU A 235 -4.44 8.51 -13.93
N VAL A 236 -3.36 8.05 -14.54
CA VAL A 236 -3.12 6.63 -14.86
C VAL A 236 -1.96 6.04 -14.08
N GLY A 237 -1.04 6.87 -13.59
CA GLY A 237 0.10 6.44 -12.80
C GLY A 237 -0.31 6.01 -11.39
N PRO A 238 0.22 4.87 -10.88
CA PRO A 238 -0.11 4.41 -9.55
C PRO A 238 0.52 5.33 -8.49
N VAL A 239 -0.26 5.62 -7.46
CA VAL A 239 0.16 6.32 -6.24
C VAL A 239 -0.29 5.51 -5.04
N ALA A 240 0.53 5.42 -4.00
CA ALA A 240 0.11 4.84 -2.74
C ALA A 240 0.18 5.89 -1.63
N VAL A 241 -0.80 5.86 -0.73
CA VAL A 241 -0.75 6.69 0.47
C VAL A 241 -0.87 5.84 1.71
N ILE A 242 -0.01 6.17 2.68
CA ILE A 242 0.00 5.57 4.01
C ILE A 242 -0.26 6.72 4.99
N PRO A 243 -1.53 6.95 5.38
CA PRO A 243 -1.90 8.17 6.08
C PRO A 243 -1.25 8.28 7.46
N GLU A 244 -1.31 7.22 8.26
CA GLU A 244 -0.82 7.22 9.64
C GLU A 244 -0.01 5.96 9.91
N PRO A 245 1.27 5.93 9.52
CA PRO A 245 2.11 4.73 9.59
C PRO A 245 2.27 4.15 11.00
N THR A 246 2.12 4.96 12.06
CA THR A 246 2.16 4.50 13.46
C THR A 246 0.88 3.76 13.88
N LYS A 247 -0.26 3.99 13.21
CA LYS A 247 -1.55 3.35 13.50
C LYS A 247 -1.71 2.03 12.73
N THR A 248 -0.79 1.09 12.96
CA THR A 248 -0.72 -0.21 12.27
C THR A 248 -2.00 -1.04 12.29
N ARG A 249 -2.88 -0.84 13.28
CA ARG A 249 -4.14 -1.59 13.46
C ARG A 249 -5.10 -1.46 12.29
N HIS A 250 -5.13 -0.32 11.63
CA HIS A 250 -6.11 0.00 10.58
C HIS A 250 -5.47 0.22 9.21
N LEU A 251 -4.15 0.09 9.08
CA LEU A 251 -3.45 0.29 7.81
C LEU A 251 -3.98 -0.61 6.69
N TRP A 252 -4.44 -1.82 6.97
CA TRP A 252 -5.06 -2.68 5.96
C TRP A 252 -6.37 -2.12 5.37
N ARG A 253 -7.03 -1.17 6.05
CA ARG A 253 -8.22 -0.44 5.57
C ARG A 253 -7.87 0.90 4.93
N GLU A 254 -6.77 1.51 5.34
CA GLU A 254 -6.46 2.91 5.05
C GLU A 254 -5.33 3.10 4.04
N ALA A 255 -4.39 2.16 3.97
CA ALA A 255 -3.30 2.19 3.01
C ALA A 255 -3.66 1.31 1.80
N PHE A 256 -3.64 1.90 0.61
CA PHE A 256 -3.83 1.21 -0.65
C PHE A 256 -3.09 1.93 -1.79
N VAL A 257 -2.80 1.17 -2.84
CA VAL A 257 -2.34 1.72 -4.12
C VAL A 257 -3.60 2.11 -4.91
N GLY A 258 -3.52 3.20 -5.63
CA GLY A 258 -4.62 3.75 -6.39
C GLY A 258 -4.16 4.69 -7.49
N PHE A 259 -5.13 5.37 -8.09
CA PHE A 259 -4.92 6.37 -9.12
C PHE A 259 -5.42 7.72 -8.64
N LEU A 260 -4.80 8.79 -9.13
CA LEU A 260 -5.35 10.13 -8.94
C LEU A 260 -6.68 10.23 -9.67
N ARG A 261 -7.71 10.70 -8.96
CA ARG A 261 -9.04 10.94 -9.56
C ARG A 261 -9.11 12.28 -10.28
N GLU A 262 -8.28 13.23 -9.87
CA GLU A 262 -8.19 14.57 -10.43
C GLU A 262 -6.77 15.11 -10.29
N ALA A 263 -6.41 16.06 -11.14
CA ALA A 263 -5.12 16.71 -11.08
C ALA A 263 -4.97 17.50 -9.77
N VAL A 264 -3.77 17.45 -9.19
CA VAL A 264 -3.48 18.11 -7.91
C VAL A 264 -3.16 19.58 -8.17
N ALA A 265 -4.05 20.46 -7.72
CA ALA A 265 -3.83 21.89 -7.76
C ALA A 265 -3.19 22.37 -6.45
N ARG A 266 -2.06 23.08 -6.54
CA ARG A 266 -1.54 23.87 -5.42
C ARG A 266 -2.21 25.24 -5.36
N ARG A 267 -2.53 25.71 -4.16
CA ARG A 267 -3.13 27.03 -3.92
C ARG A 267 -2.37 27.74 -2.80
N GLN A 268 -1.93 28.96 -3.06
CA GLN A 268 -1.35 29.81 -2.03
C GLN A 268 -2.50 30.42 -1.20
N VAL A 269 -2.46 30.24 0.11
CA VAL A 269 -3.47 30.80 1.03
C VAL A 269 -2.90 31.94 1.85
N GLN A 270 -1.61 31.89 2.15
CA GLN A 270 -0.84 32.99 2.76
C GLN A 270 0.56 33.05 2.13
N PRO A 271 1.34 34.14 2.32
CA PRO A 271 2.64 34.30 1.66
C PRO A 271 3.59 33.09 1.78
N SER A 272 3.56 32.36 2.89
CA SER A 272 4.38 31.16 3.13
C SER A 272 3.59 29.87 3.33
N MET A 273 2.29 29.87 3.02
CA MET A 273 1.39 28.74 3.29
C MET A 273 0.63 28.35 2.04
N TRP A 274 0.81 27.10 1.65
CA TRP A 274 0.20 26.50 0.49
C TRP A 274 -0.70 25.33 0.87
N ARG A 275 -1.67 25.05 0.00
CA ARG A 275 -2.59 23.92 0.16
C ARG A 275 -2.64 23.07 -1.08
N ALA A 276 -2.80 21.77 -0.88
CA ALA A 276 -3.06 20.80 -1.92
C ALA A 276 -4.04 19.73 -1.41
N SER A 277 -4.74 19.06 -2.32
CA SER A 277 -5.63 17.94 -1.98
C SER A 277 -5.31 16.76 -2.88
N LEU A 278 -5.20 15.58 -2.29
CA LEU A 278 -5.08 14.31 -2.99
C LEU A 278 -6.40 13.58 -2.92
N LYS A 279 -6.93 13.18 -4.08
CA LYS A 279 -8.08 12.31 -4.19
C LYS A 279 -7.68 11.05 -4.93
N ILE A 280 -7.64 9.94 -4.21
CA ILE A 280 -7.09 8.68 -4.69
C ILE A 280 -8.20 7.65 -4.75
N GLU A 281 -8.38 7.01 -5.91
CA GLU A 281 -9.26 5.86 -6.05
C GLU A 281 -8.46 4.56 -5.98
N GLU A 282 -8.91 3.60 -5.18
CA GLU A 282 -8.25 2.31 -4.99
C GLU A 282 -8.13 1.56 -6.32
N MET A 283 -6.93 1.08 -6.60
CA MET A 283 -6.72 0.12 -7.67
C MET A 283 -7.29 -1.23 -7.26
N VAL A 284 -8.44 -1.58 -7.83
CA VAL A 284 -9.10 -2.86 -7.58
C VAL A 284 -8.58 -3.90 -8.58
N GLY A 285 -7.74 -4.81 -8.09
CA GLY A 285 -7.44 -6.09 -8.73
C GLY A 285 -8.50 -7.14 -8.42
#